data_AF-A0A3M1ZQT9-F1
#
_entry.id   AF-A0A3M1ZQT9-F1
#
_cell.length_a   1.000
_cell.length_b   1.000
_cell.length_c   1.000
_cell.angle_alpha   90.00
_cell.angle_beta   90.00
_cell.angle_gamma   90.00
#
_symmetry.space_group_name_H-M   'P 1'
#
loop_
_entity.id
_entity.type
_entity.pdbx_description
1 polymer ?
#
loop_
_entity_poly.entity_id
_entity_poly.type
_entity_poly.pdbx_seq_one_letter_code
_entity_poly.pdbx_strand_id
1 'polypeptide(L)'
;GLQSRAVQVSMSGQSFTLEDGAVVIAAITSCTNTSNPSVMLGAGLVAKKAAERGLRPAPWVKTSLGPGSLAVTEYLKDAGLMEPLKSMGFHVVGYGCTTCIGNSGPLPGEVSKAIAEGNLAVCSVLSGNRNFEGRVHPEVRMNYLASPPLVVAYAIAGTMNIDLYRDPIATDAEGQPVYLKDIWPTQAEIAEALTHVRREQFSRSYADVFAGDDNWRSLNAPSGERFDWPAESTYIQHPPYFSGMSRKAGDIEDIEHARVLAWLGDSVTTDHISPAGSIAVDSPAGRWLIEHGVEPQDFNSYGSRRGNHEVMMRGTFANIRLRNRLAPGTEGGVTLILPEERQASIFDAAMHYQREGLPMIVIAGKEYGSGSSRDWAAKGPALLGVRAVLAESFERIHRSNLVGMGILPLQFMEGDNADKLGLSGKESFSIRNLQTGSRTVEVQADDKLFKALVRIDTPQEWEYYRHGGVLRFVLRQLVDRVNVPR
;
A
#
# COMPACT_ATOMS: atom_id res chain seq x y z
N GLY A 1 -16.59 9.42 20.33
CA GLY A 1 -16.00 8.07 20.29
C GLY A 1 -14.50 8.07 20.55
N LEU A 2 -13.78 9.13 20.16
CA LEU A 2 -12.40 9.36 20.60
C LEU A 2 -12.38 10.57 21.52
N GLN A 3 -11.76 10.46 22.69
CA GLN A 3 -11.38 11.62 23.49
C GLN A 3 -10.02 12.08 22.99
N SER A 4 -9.99 13.23 22.33
CA SER A 4 -8.78 13.93 21.90
C SER A 4 -8.64 15.22 22.71
N ARG A 5 -7.42 15.74 22.80
CA ARG A 5 -7.14 17.03 23.43
C ARG A 5 -6.11 17.79 22.62
N ALA A 6 -6.31 19.09 22.46
CA ALA A 6 -5.32 19.97 21.86
C ALA A 6 -4.01 19.96 22.69
N VAL A 7 -2.88 20.04 22.01
CA VAL A 7 -1.55 19.95 22.63
C VAL A 7 -0.72 21.18 22.24
N GLN A 8 -0.09 21.81 23.22
CA GLN A 8 0.90 22.88 22.97
C GLN A 8 2.23 22.25 22.53
N VAL A 9 2.76 22.75 21.43
CA VAL A 9 4.01 22.27 20.83
C VAL A 9 4.97 23.43 20.70
N SER A 10 6.21 23.23 21.14
CA SER A 10 7.32 24.17 20.90
C SER A 10 8.30 23.52 19.94
N MET A 11 8.49 24.11 18.76
CA MET A 11 9.37 23.59 17.70
C MET A 11 10.04 24.76 16.97
N SER A 12 11.35 24.66 16.74
CA SER A 12 12.14 25.68 16.02
C SER A 12 11.98 27.12 16.54
N GLY A 13 11.85 27.27 17.86
CA GLY A 13 11.68 28.58 18.52
C GLY A 13 10.28 29.19 18.40
N GLN A 14 9.29 28.44 17.88
CA GLN A 14 7.89 28.84 17.80
C GLN A 14 7.04 27.94 18.69
N SER A 15 5.96 28.51 19.25
CA SER A 15 4.96 27.76 20.02
C SER A 15 3.60 27.83 19.31
N PHE A 16 2.95 26.69 19.16
CA PHE A 16 1.65 26.57 18.51
C PHE A 16 0.80 25.45 19.15
N THR A 17 -0.51 25.51 18.91
CA THR A 17 -1.45 24.47 19.33
C THR A 17 -1.67 23.50 18.20
N LEU A 18 -1.47 22.21 18.44
CA LEU A 18 -1.89 21.14 17.52
C LEU A 18 -3.21 20.54 18.01
N GLU A 19 -4.16 20.36 17.10
CA GLU A 19 -5.50 19.85 17.39
C GLU A 19 -6.00 18.90 16.29
N ASP A 20 -7.18 18.32 16.50
CA ASP A 20 -7.82 17.47 15.49
C ASP A 20 -8.02 18.23 14.18
N GLY A 21 -7.84 17.56 13.05
CA GLY A 21 -7.95 18.18 11.73
C GLY A 21 -6.69 18.90 11.26
N ALA A 22 -5.68 19.08 12.11
CA ALA A 22 -4.40 19.68 11.71
C ALA A 22 -3.78 18.92 10.53
N VAL A 23 -3.36 19.66 9.50
CA VAL A 23 -2.62 19.12 8.35
C VAL A 23 -1.16 18.96 8.78
N VAL A 24 -0.66 17.74 8.86
CA VAL A 24 0.74 17.45 9.24
C VAL A 24 1.60 17.03 8.05
N ILE A 25 0.98 16.67 6.92
CA ILE A 25 1.65 16.35 5.66
C ILE A 25 0.93 17.06 4.52
N ALA A 26 1.68 17.78 3.69
CA ALA A 26 1.21 18.36 2.44
C ALA A 26 2.14 17.97 1.28
N ALA A 27 1.72 17.05 0.43
CA ALA A 27 2.58 16.45 -0.59
C ALA A 27 2.05 16.66 -2.01
N ILE A 28 2.81 17.39 -2.82
CA ILE A 28 2.63 17.38 -4.28
C ILE A 28 3.37 16.16 -4.80
N THR A 29 2.62 15.11 -5.09
CA THR A 29 3.13 13.77 -5.41
C THR A 29 2.25 13.11 -6.47
N SER A 30 2.57 11.86 -6.83
CA SER A 30 1.86 10.98 -7.76
C SER A 30 1.90 11.37 -9.24
N CYS A 31 2.14 10.35 -10.07
CA CYS A 31 2.00 10.45 -11.52
C CYS A 31 0.61 10.92 -11.98
N THR A 32 -0.44 10.75 -11.17
CA THR A 32 -1.79 11.24 -11.48
C THR A 32 -1.81 12.74 -11.78
N ASN A 33 -1.15 13.54 -10.94
CA ASN A 33 -1.23 15.00 -11.04
C ASN A 33 0.09 15.61 -11.51
N THR A 34 1.24 15.01 -11.20
CA THR A 34 2.54 15.56 -11.64
C THR A 34 2.76 15.41 -13.14
N SER A 35 1.99 14.55 -13.81
CA SER A 35 2.00 14.44 -15.29
C SER A 35 1.19 15.53 -15.98
N ASN A 36 0.41 16.32 -15.24
CA ASN A 36 -0.45 17.38 -15.78
C ASN A 36 0.20 18.76 -15.53
N PRO A 37 0.79 19.41 -16.55
CA PRO A 37 1.46 20.69 -16.38
C PRO A 37 0.54 21.80 -15.85
N SER A 38 -0.75 21.82 -16.23
CA SER A 38 -1.67 22.88 -15.84
C SER A 38 -1.81 23.00 -14.32
N VAL A 39 -1.96 21.86 -13.62
CA VAL A 39 -2.10 21.86 -12.16
C VAL A 39 -0.76 22.05 -11.44
N MET A 40 0.35 21.62 -12.04
CA MET A 40 1.69 21.85 -11.49
C MET A 40 2.10 23.31 -11.57
N LEU A 41 1.89 23.95 -12.72
CA LEU A 41 2.08 25.39 -12.91
C LEU A 41 1.11 26.18 -12.03
N GLY A 42 -0.15 25.75 -11.93
CA GLY A 42 -1.12 26.34 -11.00
C GLY A 42 -0.63 26.33 -9.55
N ALA A 43 -0.01 25.24 -9.08
CA ALA A 43 0.55 25.17 -7.74
C ALA A 43 1.74 26.12 -7.56
N GLY A 44 2.59 26.21 -8.58
CA GLY A 44 3.66 27.19 -8.63
C GLY A 44 3.17 28.64 -8.56
N LEU A 45 2.09 28.96 -9.26
CA LEU A 45 1.46 30.29 -9.23
C LEU A 45 0.85 30.61 -7.86
N VAL A 46 0.17 29.65 -7.22
CA VAL A 46 -0.33 29.81 -5.83
C VAL A 46 0.84 30.07 -4.88
N ALA A 47 1.91 29.28 -4.98
CA ALA A 47 3.11 29.47 -4.15
C ALA A 47 3.76 30.85 -4.39
N LYS A 48 3.85 31.31 -5.65
CA LYS A 48 4.37 32.63 -6.00
C LYS A 48 3.53 33.75 -5.37
N LYS A 49 2.22 33.76 -5.60
CA LYS A 49 1.31 34.78 -5.06
C LYS A 49 1.26 34.78 -3.53
N ALA A 50 1.43 33.62 -2.89
CA ALA A 50 1.52 33.50 -1.44
C ALA A 50 2.87 34.06 -0.92
N ALA A 51 3.98 33.71 -1.56
CA ALA A 51 5.31 34.19 -1.18
C ALA A 51 5.47 35.71 -1.35
N GLU A 52 4.89 36.29 -2.40
CA GLU A 52 4.84 37.74 -2.65
C GLU A 52 4.08 38.51 -1.55
N ARG A 53 3.18 37.83 -0.82
CA ARG A 53 2.48 38.36 0.36
C ARG A 53 3.14 37.95 1.69
N GLY A 54 4.35 37.43 1.65
CA GLY A 54 5.08 37.03 2.86
C GLY A 54 4.54 35.78 3.56
N LEU A 55 3.58 35.05 2.97
CA LEU A 55 2.99 33.86 3.59
C LEU A 55 3.98 32.69 3.66
N ARG A 56 3.75 31.78 4.61
CA ARG A 56 4.49 30.52 4.77
C ARG A 56 3.53 29.40 5.15
N PRO A 57 3.88 28.12 4.87
CA PRO A 57 3.18 26.99 5.45
C PRO A 57 3.15 27.06 6.98
N ALA A 58 2.13 26.48 7.60
CA ALA A 58 2.10 26.31 9.04
C ALA A 58 3.31 25.46 9.50
N PRO A 59 3.95 25.82 10.64
CA PRO A 59 5.28 25.32 10.97
C PRO A 59 5.36 23.81 11.20
N TRP A 60 4.24 23.17 11.58
CA TRP A 60 4.16 21.71 11.79
C TRP A 60 3.95 20.90 10.49
N VAL A 61 3.66 21.56 9.36
CA VAL A 61 3.32 20.87 8.11
C VAL A 61 4.59 20.39 7.43
N LYS A 62 4.70 19.08 7.24
CA LYS A 62 5.75 18.49 6.38
C LYS A 62 5.37 18.62 4.91
N THR A 63 6.02 19.53 4.20
CA THR A 63 5.83 19.76 2.76
C THR A 63 6.78 18.94 1.90
N SER A 64 6.35 18.56 0.69
CA SER A 64 7.22 17.83 -0.26
C SER A 64 6.73 17.95 -1.70
N LEU A 65 7.68 18.00 -2.65
CA LEU A 65 7.43 17.86 -4.08
C LEU A 65 8.13 16.60 -4.60
N GLY A 66 7.34 15.61 -5.05
CA GLY A 66 7.82 14.37 -5.65
C GLY A 66 7.37 14.26 -7.11
N PRO A 67 8.09 14.87 -8.08
CA PRO A 67 7.69 14.86 -9.48
C PRO A 67 7.79 13.48 -10.11
N GLY A 68 6.89 13.17 -11.04
CA GLY A 68 6.93 11.93 -11.82
C GLY A 68 8.03 11.88 -12.89
N SER A 69 8.63 13.02 -13.26
CA SER A 69 9.73 13.08 -14.23
C SER A 69 10.58 14.35 -14.06
N LEU A 70 11.78 14.34 -14.63
CA LEU A 70 12.68 15.50 -14.66
C LEU A 70 12.07 16.70 -15.40
N ALA A 71 11.26 16.44 -16.45
CA ALA A 71 10.64 17.48 -17.26
C ALA A 71 9.75 18.43 -16.45
N VAL A 72 9.13 17.93 -15.36
CA VAL A 72 8.33 18.73 -14.43
C VAL A 72 9.15 19.85 -13.81
N THR A 73 10.34 19.50 -13.32
CA THR A 73 11.24 20.47 -12.71
C THR A 73 11.73 21.49 -13.73
N GLU A 74 11.97 21.07 -14.98
CA GLU A 74 12.47 21.94 -16.05
C GLU A 74 11.46 23.02 -16.44
N TYR A 75 10.19 22.67 -16.71
CA TYR A 75 9.20 23.70 -17.05
C TYR A 75 8.85 24.61 -15.86
N LEU A 76 8.91 24.11 -14.62
CA LEU A 76 8.69 24.94 -13.43
C LEU A 76 9.83 25.95 -13.22
N LYS A 77 11.07 25.59 -13.55
CA LYS A 77 12.21 26.52 -13.56
C LYS A 77 12.07 27.55 -14.67
N ASP A 78 11.77 27.11 -15.89
CA ASP A 78 11.61 28.00 -17.04
C ASP A 78 10.46 29.01 -16.84
N ALA A 79 9.40 28.63 -16.12
CA ALA A 79 8.30 29.52 -15.74
C ALA A 79 8.61 30.41 -14.51
N GLY A 80 9.77 30.26 -13.87
CA GLY A 80 10.13 31.00 -12.65
C GLY A 80 9.32 30.61 -11.41
N LEU A 81 8.76 29.39 -11.37
CA LEU A 81 7.85 28.92 -10.32
C LEU A 81 8.49 27.92 -9.35
N MET A 82 9.67 27.38 -9.67
CA MET A 82 10.38 26.44 -8.80
C MET A 82 10.87 27.10 -7.49
N GLU A 83 11.44 28.30 -7.55
CA GLU A 83 11.90 29.00 -6.34
C GLU A 83 10.75 29.41 -5.41
N PRO A 84 9.60 29.91 -5.91
CA PRO A 84 8.39 30.05 -5.10
C PRO A 84 7.90 28.77 -4.42
N LEU A 85 7.94 27.62 -5.11
CA LEU A 85 7.57 26.35 -4.48
C LEU A 85 8.54 26.00 -3.32
N LYS A 86 9.84 26.17 -3.54
CA LYS A 86 10.86 25.92 -2.51
C LYS A 86 10.72 26.85 -1.31
N SER A 87 10.40 28.13 -1.50
CA SER A 87 10.20 29.07 -0.38
C SER A 87 8.99 28.70 0.49
N MET A 88 8.04 27.95 -0.07
CA MET A 88 6.91 27.31 0.63
C MET A 88 7.23 25.88 1.09
N GLY A 89 8.50 25.48 1.15
CA GLY A 89 8.97 24.17 1.61
C GLY A 89 8.74 23.01 0.63
N PHE A 90 8.15 23.24 -0.55
CA PHE A 90 7.95 22.22 -1.58
C PHE A 90 9.23 21.96 -2.37
N HIS A 91 10.27 21.48 -1.69
CA HIS A 91 11.51 21.04 -2.30
C HIS A 91 11.31 19.73 -3.07
N VAL A 92 12.05 19.57 -4.17
CA VAL A 92 12.12 18.28 -4.88
C VAL A 92 12.82 17.28 -3.95
N VAL A 93 12.06 16.31 -3.42
CA VAL A 93 12.57 15.28 -2.51
C VAL A 93 12.99 13.99 -3.23
N GLY A 94 12.61 13.86 -4.51
CA GLY A 94 12.96 12.72 -5.35
C GLY A 94 12.00 12.56 -6.53
N TYR A 95 12.48 11.87 -7.56
CA TYR A 95 11.70 11.55 -8.76
C TYR A 95 11.13 10.14 -8.64
N GLY A 96 9.88 10.03 -8.18
CA GLY A 96 9.25 8.74 -7.92
C GLY A 96 7.98 8.84 -7.08
N CYS A 97 7.45 7.69 -6.67
CA CYS A 97 6.16 7.63 -5.98
C CYS A 97 6.11 8.36 -4.63
N THR A 98 7.22 8.42 -3.88
CA THR A 98 7.35 9.13 -2.59
C THR A 98 6.12 8.93 -1.67
N THR A 99 5.51 10.01 -1.19
CA THR A 99 4.32 10.01 -0.33
C THR A 99 3.11 9.28 -0.93
N CYS A 100 2.95 9.23 -2.26
CA CYS A 100 1.84 8.52 -2.90
C CYS A 100 1.84 7.02 -2.60
N ILE A 101 3.03 6.42 -2.41
CA ILE A 101 3.18 5.01 -2.05
C ILE A 101 3.42 4.83 -0.54
N GLY A 102 3.19 5.85 0.28
CA GLY A 102 3.40 5.81 1.73
C GLY A 102 4.86 6.00 2.16
N ASN A 103 5.77 6.30 1.23
CA ASN A 103 7.16 6.67 1.55
C ASN A 103 7.22 8.15 1.92
N SER A 104 6.45 8.52 2.94
CA SER A 104 6.33 9.89 3.45
C SER A 104 7.45 10.27 4.41
N GLY A 105 8.19 9.29 4.95
CA GLY A 105 9.24 9.49 5.97
C GLY A 105 8.68 9.99 7.31
N PRO A 106 9.52 10.15 8.34
CA PRO A 106 9.05 10.53 9.68
C PRO A 106 8.48 11.95 9.73
N LEU A 107 7.49 12.17 10.59
CA LEU A 107 7.09 13.52 11.02
C LEU A 107 8.17 14.15 11.92
N PRO A 108 8.19 15.49 12.09
CA PRO A 108 8.99 16.12 13.14
C PRO A 108 8.67 15.48 14.51
N GLY A 109 9.70 15.25 15.33
CA GLY A 109 9.56 14.49 16.57
C GLY A 109 8.58 15.13 17.56
N GLU A 110 8.57 16.46 17.63
CA GLU A 110 7.67 17.26 18.46
C GLU A 110 6.21 17.11 18.01
N VAL A 111 5.97 17.07 16.69
CA VAL A 111 4.63 16.87 16.10
C VAL A 111 4.14 15.45 16.36
N SER A 112 4.99 14.44 16.14
CA SER A 112 4.67 13.03 16.43
C SER A 112 4.30 12.82 17.90
N LYS A 113 5.11 13.37 18.81
CA LYS A 113 4.85 13.34 20.25
C LYS A 113 3.50 13.99 20.60
N ALA A 114 3.19 15.14 20.02
CA ALA A 114 1.92 15.83 20.25
C ALA A 114 0.70 15.04 19.75
N ILE A 115 0.81 14.39 18.59
CA ILE A 115 -0.25 13.52 18.05
C ILE A 115 -0.54 12.38 19.03
N ALA A 116 0.49 11.72 19.56
CA ALA A 116 0.36 10.64 20.51
C ALA A 116 -0.24 11.12 21.86
N GLU A 117 0.31 12.19 22.44
CA GLU A 117 -0.13 12.74 23.74
C GLU A 117 -1.56 13.29 23.73
N GLY A 118 -2.00 13.82 22.58
CA GLY A 118 -3.33 14.37 22.37
C GLY A 118 -4.33 13.35 21.83
N ASN A 119 -3.88 12.15 21.45
CA ASN A 119 -4.66 11.16 20.70
C ASN A 119 -5.32 11.77 19.45
N LEU A 120 -4.61 12.69 18.78
CA LEU A 120 -5.16 13.57 17.76
C LEU A 120 -5.52 12.81 16.48
N ALA A 121 -6.63 13.18 15.87
CA ALA A 121 -7.00 12.81 14.52
C ALA A 121 -6.46 13.86 13.54
N VAL A 122 -5.19 13.73 13.15
CA VAL A 122 -4.54 14.63 12.18
C VAL A 122 -4.74 14.19 10.73
N CYS A 123 -4.45 15.12 9.82
CA CYS A 123 -4.71 15.02 8.40
C CYS A 123 -3.43 15.02 7.55
N SER A 124 -3.48 14.33 6.41
CA SER A 124 -2.61 14.64 5.27
C SER A 124 -3.43 15.16 4.09
N VAL A 125 -2.81 16.01 3.29
CA VAL A 125 -3.31 16.45 1.98
C VAL A 125 -2.28 16.08 0.92
N LEU A 126 -2.70 15.37 -0.13
CA LEU A 126 -1.78 14.93 -1.18
C LEU A 126 -2.43 14.94 -2.56
N SER A 127 -1.65 15.22 -3.59
CA SER A 127 -2.10 15.10 -4.99
C SER A 127 -2.05 13.68 -5.54
N GLY A 128 -2.29 12.70 -4.66
CA GLY A 128 -2.33 11.27 -4.96
C GLY A 128 -3.63 10.80 -5.60
N ASN A 129 -3.82 9.48 -5.60
CA ASN A 129 -5.07 8.82 -6.04
C ASN A 129 -5.65 7.82 -5.03
N ARG A 130 -5.00 7.65 -3.87
CA ARG A 130 -5.41 6.72 -2.81
C ARG A 130 -5.14 7.35 -1.46
N ASN A 131 -6.10 7.20 -0.56
CA ASN A 131 -6.11 7.84 0.75
C ASN A 131 -6.63 6.90 1.86
N PHE A 132 -6.47 5.58 1.68
CA PHE A 132 -6.83 4.59 2.70
C PHE A 132 -6.11 4.87 4.03
N GLU A 133 -6.75 4.50 5.14
CA GLU A 133 -6.18 4.65 6.47
C GLU A 133 -4.83 3.93 6.59
N GLY A 134 -3.84 4.58 7.22
CA GLY A 134 -2.48 4.03 7.40
C GLY A 134 -1.64 3.94 6.11
N ARG A 135 -2.19 4.33 4.95
CA ARG A 135 -1.49 4.23 3.66
C ARG A 135 -0.42 5.30 3.47
N VAL A 136 -0.74 6.54 3.82
CA VAL A 136 0.11 7.71 3.57
C VAL A 136 1.19 7.83 4.64
N HIS A 137 0.80 7.74 5.90
CA HIS A 137 1.68 7.77 7.06
C HIS A 137 1.00 7.05 8.24
N PRO A 138 1.71 6.26 9.07
CA PRO A 138 1.12 5.48 10.16
C PRO A 138 0.40 6.33 11.23
N GLU A 139 0.91 7.53 11.49
CA GLU A 139 0.35 8.46 12.49
C GLU A 139 -0.84 9.29 11.97
N VAL A 140 -1.19 9.18 10.67
CA VAL A 140 -2.24 9.99 10.05
C VAL A 140 -3.51 9.15 9.83
N ARG A 141 -4.60 9.57 10.45
CA ARG A 141 -5.91 8.88 10.36
C ARG A 141 -6.74 9.34 9.16
N MET A 142 -6.64 10.62 8.80
CA MET A 142 -7.44 11.22 7.73
C MET A 142 -6.54 11.67 6.58
N ASN A 143 -6.86 11.27 5.36
CA ASN A 143 -6.05 11.56 4.19
C ASN A 143 -6.95 12.13 3.08
N TYR A 144 -6.61 13.29 2.54
CA TYR A 144 -7.42 14.00 1.55
C TYR A 144 -6.68 14.10 0.22
N LEU A 145 -7.35 13.68 -0.84
CA LEU A 145 -6.86 13.84 -2.20
C LEU A 145 -7.27 15.22 -2.72
N ALA A 146 -6.30 16.02 -3.14
CA ALA A 146 -6.54 17.38 -3.62
C ALA A 146 -5.68 17.71 -4.84
N SER A 147 -6.04 18.73 -5.60
CA SER A 147 -5.18 19.22 -6.68
C SER A 147 -3.89 19.82 -6.09
N PRO A 148 -2.75 19.79 -6.83
CA PRO A 148 -1.51 20.42 -6.38
C PRO A 148 -1.64 21.87 -5.84
N PRO A 149 -2.44 22.78 -6.43
CA PRO A 149 -2.62 24.12 -5.87
C PRO A 149 -3.34 24.11 -4.51
N LEU A 150 -4.32 23.22 -4.30
CA LEU A 150 -4.98 23.06 -3.00
C LEU A 150 -4.04 22.48 -1.95
N VAL A 151 -3.11 21.59 -2.33
CA VAL A 151 -2.07 21.09 -1.41
C VAL A 151 -1.25 22.26 -0.85
N VAL A 152 -0.88 23.24 -1.70
CA VAL A 152 -0.16 24.46 -1.25
C VAL A 152 -1.05 25.29 -0.31
N ALA A 153 -2.32 25.52 -0.66
CA ALA A 153 -3.24 26.29 0.16
C ALA A 153 -3.48 25.68 1.56
N TYR A 154 -3.70 24.36 1.63
CA TYR A 154 -3.87 23.66 2.91
C TYR A 154 -2.56 23.57 3.71
N ALA A 155 -1.40 23.60 3.06
CA ALA A 155 -0.12 23.73 3.77
C ALA A 155 0.00 25.08 4.48
N ILE A 156 -0.51 26.15 3.88
CA ILE A 156 -0.57 27.50 4.47
C ILE A 156 -1.58 27.51 5.63
N ALA A 157 -2.80 27.05 5.39
CA ALA A 157 -3.84 27.03 6.42
C ALA A 157 -3.50 26.11 7.61
N GLY A 158 -2.76 25.02 7.37
CA GLY A 158 -2.31 24.10 8.42
C GLY A 158 -3.42 23.24 9.04
N THR A 159 -4.66 23.34 8.55
CA THR A 159 -5.83 22.62 9.08
C THR A 159 -6.84 22.27 7.99
N MET A 160 -7.57 21.18 8.19
CA MET A 160 -8.77 20.83 7.42
C MET A 160 -10.04 21.47 8.00
N ASN A 161 -9.98 22.01 9.21
CA ASN A 161 -11.11 22.67 9.88
C ASN A 161 -11.24 24.14 9.43
N ILE A 162 -11.33 24.36 8.12
CA ILE A 162 -11.39 25.68 7.52
C ILE A 162 -12.38 25.68 6.35
N ASP A 163 -13.22 26.71 6.26
CA ASP A 163 -13.95 27.00 5.02
C ASP A 163 -13.05 27.86 4.12
N LEU A 164 -12.32 27.20 3.21
CA LEU A 164 -11.39 27.88 2.29
C LEU A 164 -12.03 28.99 1.43
N TYR A 165 -13.36 29.01 1.30
CA TYR A 165 -14.05 30.07 0.55
C TYR A 165 -14.35 31.30 1.40
N ARG A 166 -14.51 31.13 2.71
CA ARG A 166 -15.02 32.19 3.61
C ARG A 166 -14.00 32.64 4.64
N ASP A 167 -13.08 31.77 5.03
CA ASP A 167 -12.11 32.02 6.07
C ASP A 167 -10.76 32.45 5.46
N PRO A 168 -10.02 33.34 6.13
CA PRO A 168 -8.64 33.63 5.73
C PRO A 168 -7.76 32.41 5.95
N ILE A 169 -6.89 32.11 4.98
CA ILE A 169 -5.94 31.00 5.06
C ILE A 169 -4.68 31.36 5.86
N ALA A 170 -4.37 32.66 5.96
CA ALA A 170 -3.27 33.20 6.73
C ALA A 170 -3.43 34.73 6.88
N THR A 171 -2.50 35.32 7.62
CA THR A 171 -2.32 36.77 7.71
C THR A 171 -0.98 37.13 7.05
N ASP A 172 -0.95 38.19 6.24
CA ASP A 172 0.29 38.67 5.62
C ASP A 172 1.18 39.45 6.60
N ALA A 173 2.35 39.89 6.13
CA ALA A 173 3.33 40.62 6.94
C ALA A 173 2.79 41.97 7.46
N GLU A 174 1.80 42.54 6.78
CA GLU A 174 1.13 43.79 7.10
C GLU A 174 -0.10 43.59 8.02
N GLY A 175 -0.37 42.36 8.44
CA GLY A 175 -1.47 42.04 9.34
C GLY A 175 -2.84 41.90 8.64
N GLN A 176 -2.88 41.88 7.31
CA GLN A 176 -4.13 41.74 6.56
C GLN A 176 -4.52 40.27 6.38
N PRO A 177 -5.82 39.93 6.47
CA PRO A 177 -6.30 38.59 6.19
C PRO A 177 -6.14 38.28 4.69
N VAL A 178 -5.52 37.14 4.38
CA VAL A 178 -5.40 36.63 3.01
C VAL A 178 -6.32 35.44 2.83
N TYR A 179 -7.15 35.48 1.79
CA TYR A 179 -8.10 34.43 1.43
C TYR A 179 -7.57 33.60 0.25
N LEU A 180 -8.14 32.42 0.04
CA LEU A 180 -7.77 31.57 -1.11
C LEU A 180 -7.86 32.33 -2.44
N LYS A 181 -8.94 33.10 -2.64
CA LYS A 181 -9.18 33.89 -3.86
C LYS A 181 -8.07 34.90 -4.17
N ASP A 182 -7.33 35.37 -3.16
CA ASP A 182 -6.31 36.39 -3.33
C ASP A 182 -5.01 35.83 -3.91
N ILE A 183 -4.79 34.52 -3.73
CA ILE A 183 -3.62 33.79 -4.24
C ILE A 183 -3.96 32.75 -5.32
N TRP A 184 -5.23 32.55 -5.63
CA TRP A 184 -5.65 31.59 -6.65
C TRP A 184 -5.33 32.12 -8.06
N PRO A 185 -4.73 31.31 -8.95
CA PRO A 185 -4.48 31.72 -10.32
C PRO A 185 -5.75 31.72 -11.15
N THR A 186 -5.88 32.72 -12.02
CA THR A 186 -6.88 32.75 -13.08
C THR A 186 -6.51 31.78 -14.20
N GLN A 187 -7.48 31.44 -15.05
CA GLN A 187 -7.21 30.59 -16.21
C GLN A 187 -6.26 31.24 -17.22
N ALA A 188 -6.26 32.57 -17.31
CA ALA A 188 -5.33 33.31 -18.17
C ALA A 188 -3.88 33.18 -17.70
N GLU A 189 -3.64 33.31 -16.39
CA GLU A 189 -2.29 33.13 -15.80
C GLU A 189 -1.79 31.69 -15.97
N ILE A 190 -2.67 30.68 -15.87
CA ILE A 190 -2.31 29.27 -16.13
C ILE A 190 -1.97 29.09 -17.62
N ALA A 191 -2.78 29.65 -18.53
CA ALA A 191 -2.55 29.56 -19.96
C ALA A 191 -1.23 30.24 -20.38
N GLU A 192 -0.91 31.38 -19.77
CA GLU A 192 0.39 32.05 -19.95
C GLU A 192 1.54 31.17 -19.44
N ALA A 193 1.45 30.64 -18.23
CA ALA A 193 2.47 29.76 -17.66
C ALA A 193 2.69 28.48 -18.51
N LEU A 194 1.63 27.96 -19.13
CA LEU A 194 1.71 26.78 -20.01
C LEU A 194 2.58 27.02 -21.26
N THR A 195 2.76 28.27 -21.69
CA THR A 195 3.66 28.59 -22.83
C THR A 195 5.13 28.24 -22.54
N HIS A 196 5.50 28.08 -21.27
CA HIS A 196 6.84 27.62 -20.85
C HIS A 196 7.04 26.11 -20.98
N VAL A 197 5.98 25.33 -21.25
CA VAL A 197 6.07 23.88 -21.45
C VAL A 197 6.43 23.59 -22.91
N ARG A 198 7.66 23.14 -23.14
CA ARG A 198 8.26 23.02 -24.48
C ARG A 198 8.79 21.62 -24.74
N ARG A 199 8.72 21.17 -25.99
CA ARG A 199 9.17 19.83 -26.42
C ARG A 199 10.62 19.57 -26.04
N GLU A 200 11.47 20.56 -26.16
CA GLU A 200 12.91 20.48 -25.93
C GLU A 200 13.23 20.05 -24.49
N GLN A 201 12.43 20.46 -23.51
CA GLN A 201 12.58 20.06 -22.11
C GLN A 201 12.39 18.55 -21.95
N PHE A 202 11.39 17.97 -22.63
CA PHE A 202 11.14 16.53 -22.62
C PHE A 202 12.28 15.79 -23.32
N SER A 203 12.66 16.21 -24.53
CA SER A 203 13.74 15.58 -25.27
C SER A 203 15.05 15.56 -24.48
N ARG A 204 15.41 16.67 -23.83
CA ARG A 204 16.59 16.74 -22.96
C ARG A 204 16.47 15.83 -21.74
N SER A 205 15.31 15.84 -21.07
CA SER A 205 15.08 15.04 -19.85
C SER A 205 15.15 13.53 -20.07
N TYR A 206 14.80 13.07 -21.27
CA TYR A 206 14.77 11.64 -21.59
C TYR A 206 15.98 11.14 -22.39
N ALA A 207 16.84 12.03 -22.88
CA ALA A 207 18.01 11.65 -23.69
C ALA A 207 18.92 10.63 -22.98
N ASP A 208 19.14 10.82 -21.67
CA ASP A 208 20.09 10.03 -20.87
C ASP A 208 19.42 9.30 -19.68
N VAL A 209 18.13 8.97 -19.80
CA VAL A 209 17.35 8.38 -18.68
C VAL A 209 17.94 7.06 -18.16
N PHE A 210 18.69 6.32 -18.98
CA PHE A 210 19.36 5.07 -18.61
C PHE A 210 20.82 5.25 -18.20
N ALA A 211 21.41 6.44 -18.41
CA ALA A 211 22.81 6.68 -18.07
C ALA A 211 23.05 6.66 -16.55
N GLY A 212 22.03 7.05 -15.76
CA GLY A 212 22.09 7.14 -14.31
C GLY A 212 23.09 8.17 -13.79
N ASP A 213 23.26 8.23 -12.48
CA ASP A 213 24.33 8.99 -11.83
C ASP A 213 25.59 8.12 -11.63
N ASP A 214 26.62 8.67 -10.98
CA ASP A 214 27.84 7.92 -10.68
C ASP A 214 27.58 6.73 -9.76
N ASN A 215 26.62 6.85 -8.83
CA ASN A 215 26.21 5.74 -7.96
C ASN A 215 25.69 4.56 -8.80
N TRP A 216 24.76 4.81 -9.73
CA TRP A 216 24.23 3.79 -10.64
C TRP A 216 25.32 3.15 -11.50
N ARG A 217 26.17 3.96 -12.13
CA ARG A 217 27.25 3.46 -12.99
C ARG A 217 28.33 2.68 -12.25
N SER A 218 28.53 2.97 -10.96
CA SER A 218 29.51 2.29 -10.12
C SER A 218 29.06 0.92 -9.60
N LEU A 219 27.79 0.55 -9.79
CA LEU A 219 27.28 -0.75 -9.35
C LEU A 219 27.92 -1.89 -10.16
N ASN A 220 28.66 -2.77 -9.47
CA ASN A 220 29.16 -3.99 -10.07
C ASN A 220 28.00 -4.97 -10.30
N ALA A 221 27.66 -5.22 -11.57
CA ALA A 221 26.68 -6.22 -11.96
C ALA A 221 27.40 -7.50 -12.44
N PRO A 222 27.19 -8.66 -11.81
CA PRO A 222 27.80 -9.91 -12.25
C PRO A 222 27.31 -10.32 -13.64
N SER A 223 28.21 -10.91 -14.43
CA SER A 223 27.88 -11.48 -15.75
C SER A 223 27.48 -12.95 -15.61
N GLY A 224 26.27 -13.32 -16.03
CA GLY A 224 25.81 -14.70 -16.03
C GLY A 224 24.31 -14.85 -16.29
N GLU A 225 23.87 -16.04 -16.66
CA GLU A 225 22.44 -16.35 -16.90
C GLU A 225 21.70 -16.82 -15.64
N ARG A 226 22.45 -17.25 -14.60
CA ARG A 226 21.91 -17.69 -13.32
C ARG A 226 22.24 -16.68 -12.24
N PHE A 227 21.25 -16.39 -11.39
CA PHE A 227 21.42 -15.51 -10.25
C PHE A 227 22.06 -16.28 -9.09
N ASP A 228 23.20 -15.79 -8.61
CA ASP A 228 23.85 -16.33 -7.40
C ASP A 228 23.11 -15.80 -6.18
N TRP A 229 22.41 -16.68 -5.46
CA TRP A 229 21.62 -16.33 -4.28
C TRP A 229 22.51 -16.17 -3.05
N PRO A 230 22.76 -14.94 -2.54
CA PRO A 230 23.61 -14.77 -1.37
C PRO A 230 22.84 -15.23 -0.12
N ALA A 231 23.38 -16.20 0.63
CA ALA A 231 22.69 -16.77 1.79
C ALA A 231 22.32 -15.72 2.85
N GLU A 232 23.23 -14.77 3.10
CA GLU A 232 23.09 -13.71 4.12
C GLU A 232 22.24 -12.52 3.64
N SER A 233 21.76 -12.52 2.39
CA SER A 233 21.01 -11.39 1.84
C SER A 233 19.64 -11.27 2.52
N THR A 234 19.41 -10.14 3.18
CA THR A 234 18.09 -9.83 3.76
C THR A 234 17.13 -9.15 2.78
N TYR A 235 17.55 -8.95 1.51
CA TYR A 235 16.76 -8.29 0.46
C TYR A 235 16.29 -9.22 -0.65
N ILE A 236 17.17 -10.10 -1.14
CA ILE A 236 16.90 -11.06 -2.20
C ILE A 236 17.16 -12.47 -1.66
N GLN A 237 16.14 -13.34 -1.66
CA GLN A 237 16.20 -14.72 -1.16
C GLN A 237 15.56 -15.67 -2.18
N HIS A 238 16.10 -16.88 -2.31
CA HIS A 238 15.58 -17.89 -3.23
C HIS A 238 14.21 -18.40 -2.73
N PRO A 239 13.10 -18.12 -3.44
CA PRO A 239 11.77 -18.42 -2.93
C PRO A 239 11.40 -19.90 -3.14
N PRO A 240 10.60 -20.50 -2.24
CA PRO A 240 10.28 -21.93 -2.27
C PRO A 240 9.14 -22.29 -3.25
N TYR A 241 8.80 -21.40 -4.21
CA TYR A 241 7.64 -21.57 -5.09
C TYR A 241 7.66 -22.88 -5.90
N PHE A 242 8.86 -23.38 -6.21
CA PHE A 242 9.09 -24.58 -7.01
C PHE A 242 9.61 -25.76 -6.19
N SER A 243 9.76 -25.62 -4.87
CA SER A 243 10.24 -26.70 -4.00
C SER A 243 9.29 -27.90 -4.05
N GLY A 244 9.85 -29.10 -4.27
CA GLY A 244 9.08 -30.35 -4.38
C GLY A 244 8.20 -30.44 -5.64
N MET A 245 8.34 -29.54 -6.61
CA MET A 245 7.51 -29.53 -7.81
C MET A 245 7.84 -30.71 -8.74
N SER A 246 6.84 -31.52 -9.08
CA SER A 246 6.95 -32.58 -10.07
C SER A 246 6.84 -32.04 -11.50
N ARG A 247 7.43 -32.79 -12.46
CA ARG A 247 7.42 -32.44 -13.88
C ARG A 247 6.01 -32.42 -14.49
N LYS A 248 5.15 -33.36 -14.09
CA LYS A 248 3.73 -33.39 -14.52
C LYS A 248 2.87 -32.56 -13.57
N ALA A 249 1.78 -31.99 -14.06
CA ALA A 249 0.77 -31.41 -13.18
C ALA A 249 0.07 -32.52 -12.38
N GLY A 250 -0.28 -32.22 -11.14
CA GLY A 250 -1.15 -33.09 -10.34
C GLY A 250 -2.61 -32.97 -10.77
N ASP A 251 -3.46 -33.73 -10.09
CA ASP A 251 -4.89 -33.59 -10.20
C ASP A 251 -5.41 -32.53 -9.22
N ILE A 252 -6.63 -32.05 -9.46
CA ILE A 252 -7.30 -31.14 -8.54
C ILE A 252 -7.86 -31.97 -7.40
N GLU A 253 -7.48 -31.63 -6.18
CA GLU A 253 -7.91 -32.32 -4.97
C GLU A 253 -8.86 -31.44 -4.16
N ASP A 254 -9.78 -32.10 -3.47
CA ASP A 254 -10.63 -31.49 -2.46
C ASP A 254 -9.76 -30.98 -1.28
N ILE A 255 -10.25 -29.97 -0.58
CA ILE A 255 -9.57 -29.41 0.61
C ILE A 255 -10.28 -29.97 1.83
N GLU A 256 -9.59 -30.73 2.67
CA GLU A 256 -10.19 -31.35 3.85
C GLU A 256 -9.64 -30.75 5.15
N HIS A 257 -10.52 -30.59 6.15
CA HIS A 257 -10.17 -30.20 7.52
C HIS A 257 -9.37 -28.89 7.66
N ALA A 258 -9.64 -27.90 6.80
CA ALA A 258 -8.97 -26.62 6.84
C ALA A 258 -9.38 -25.77 8.05
N ARG A 259 -8.45 -24.95 8.53
CA ARG A 259 -8.66 -23.96 9.59
C ARG A 259 -8.76 -22.55 9.03
N VAL A 260 -9.61 -21.71 9.61
CA VAL A 260 -9.66 -20.30 9.22
C VAL A 260 -8.45 -19.58 9.82
N LEU A 261 -7.58 -19.06 8.95
CA LEU A 261 -6.41 -18.29 9.37
C LEU A 261 -6.79 -16.85 9.73
N ALA A 262 -7.72 -16.27 8.96
CA ALA A 262 -8.25 -14.93 9.18
C ALA A 262 -9.72 -14.86 8.73
N TRP A 263 -10.55 -14.20 9.54
CA TRP A 263 -11.90 -13.85 9.17
C TRP A 263 -12.04 -12.32 9.12
N LEU A 264 -12.18 -11.80 7.92
CA LEU A 264 -12.10 -10.38 7.63
C LEU A 264 -13.46 -9.82 7.19
N GLY A 265 -13.64 -8.51 7.34
CA GLY A 265 -14.85 -7.80 6.94
C GLY A 265 -14.87 -7.37 5.46
N ASP A 266 -15.63 -6.32 5.17
CA ASP A 266 -15.75 -5.71 3.85
C ASP A 266 -14.53 -4.84 3.48
N SER A 267 -14.34 -4.63 2.18
CA SER A 267 -13.38 -3.69 1.57
C SER A 267 -11.94 -3.84 2.05
N VAL A 268 -11.53 -5.07 2.38
CA VAL A 268 -10.16 -5.41 2.75
C VAL A 268 -9.24 -5.20 1.55
N THR A 269 -8.53 -4.07 1.56
CA THR A 269 -7.55 -3.75 0.51
C THR A 269 -6.33 -4.68 0.51
N THR A 270 -5.62 -4.75 -0.61
CA THR A 270 -4.31 -5.40 -0.71
C THR A 270 -3.22 -4.80 0.19
N ASP A 271 -3.38 -3.56 0.68
CA ASP A 271 -2.50 -2.98 1.70
C ASP A 271 -2.74 -3.59 3.09
N HIS A 272 -3.95 -4.09 3.37
CA HIS A 272 -4.22 -4.89 4.57
C HIS A 272 -3.61 -6.29 4.46
N ILE A 273 -3.72 -6.92 3.29
CA ILE A 273 -3.24 -8.28 3.03
C ILE A 273 -1.71 -8.34 2.94
N SER A 274 -1.08 -7.36 2.29
CA SER A 274 0.37 -7.30 2.11
C SER A 274 0.81 -5.83 2.20
N PRO A 275 1.05 -5.28 3.40
CA PRO A 275 1.49 -3.90 3.58
C PRO A 275 2.80 -3.62 2.84
N ALA A 276 3.01 -2.35 2.45
CA ALA A 276 4.23 -1.92 1.76
C ALA A 276 5.06 -0.91 2.58
N GLY A 277 4.50 -0.37 3.67
CA GLY A 277 5.10 0.66 4.50
C GLY A 277 6.12 0.13 5.51
N SER A 278 6.21 0.82 6.65
CA SER A 278 7.14 0.49 7.73
C SER A 278 6.92 -0.90 8.34
N ILE A 279 7.99 -1.45 8.89
CA ILE A 279 8.01 -2.72 9.60
C ILE A 279 8.11 -2.40 11.10
N ALA A 280 7.15 -2.87 11.90
CA ALA A 280 7.19 -2.67 13.35
C ALA A 280 8.24 -3.59 14.00
N VAL A 281 8.95 -3.08 15.01
CA VAL A 281 10.06 -3.77 15.69
C VAL A 281 9.62 -5.09 16.33
N ASP A 282 8.44 -5.08 16.95
CA ASP A 282 7.84 -6.22 17.64
C ASP A 282 7.07 -7.17 16.70
N SER A 283 6.94 -6.84 15.42
CA SER A 283 6.30 -7.71 14.43
C SER A 283 7.15 -8.96 14.13
N PRO A 284 6.55 -10.05 13.62
CA PRO A 284 7.30 -11.22 13.19
C PRO A 284 8.44 -10.88 12.22
N ALA A 285 8.20 -9.96 11.27
CA ALA A 285 9.21 -9.53 10.31
C ALA A 285 10.34 -8.72 10.96
N GLY A 286 10.01 -7.83 11.91
CA GLY A 286 10.98 -7.05 12.67
C GLY A 286 11.91 -7.94 13.50
N ARG A 287 11.34 -8.92 14.22
CA ARG A 287 12.11 -9.92 14.97
C ARG A 287 13.05 -10.72 14.08
N TRP A 288 12.55 -11.20 12.93
CA TRP A 288 13.39 -11.92 11.96
C TRP A 288 14.55 -11.06 11.44
N LEU A 289 14.31 -9.78 11.12
CA LEU A 289 15.36 -8.87 10.67
C LEU A 289 16.44 -8.66 11.74
N ILE A 290 16.05 -8.48 13.00
CA ILE A 290 17.00 -8.35 14.13
C ILE A 290 17.80 -9.64 14.33
N GLU A 291 17.16 -10.81 14.28
CA GLU A 291 17.82 -12.11 14.36
C GLU A 291 18.85 -12.31 13.24
N HIS A 292 18.69 -11.61 12.11
CA HIS A 292 19.63 -11.63 10.97
C HIS A 292 20.53 -10.38 10.92
N GLY A 293 20.72 -9.70 12.06
CA GLY A 293 21.69 -8.61 12.22
C GLY A 293 21.30 -7.29 11.56
N VAL A 294 20.02 -7.07 11.23
CA VAL A 294 19.53 -5.80 10.71
C VAL A 294 19.01 -4.94 11.85
N GLU A 295 19.59 -3.75 12.01
CA GLU A 295 19.12 -2.78 13.01
C GLU A 295 17.78 -2.15 12.61
N PRO A 296 16.92 -1.73 13.57
CA PRO A 296 15.60 -1.16 13.29
C PRO A 296 15.60 0.01 12.29
N GLN A 297 16.62 0.86 12.33
CA GLN A 297 16.77 1.98 11.39
C GLN A 297 16.98 1.53 9.93
N ASP A 298 17.50 0.32 9.74
CA ASP A 298 17.84 -0.29 8.45
C ASP A 298 16.79 -1.32 7.98
N PHE A 299 15.67 -1.46 8.71
CA PHE A 299 14.55 -2.29 8.29
C PHE A 299 14.03 -1.91 6.90
N ASN A 300 14.09 -0.62 6.57
CA ASN A 300 13.50 -0.04 5.39
C ASN A 300 11.97 -0.27 5.39
N SER A 301 11.39 -0.78 4.32
CA SER A 301 9.94 -0.98 4.18
C SER A 301 9.62 -2.38 3.67
N TYR A 302 8.41 -2.88 3.93
CA TYR A 302 7.94 -4.11 3.30
C TYR A 302 8.04 -4.05 1.77
N GLY A 303 7.77 -2.89 1.18
CA GLY A 303 7.94 -2.68 -0.27
C GLY A 303 9.35 -2.96 -0.77
N SER A 304 10.37 -2.54 -0.03
CA SER A 304 11.79 -2.79 -0.35
C SER A 304 12.21 -4.25 -0.16
N ARG A 305 11.51 -4.99 0.70
CA ARG A 305 11.82 -6.37 1.07
C ARG A 305 11.12 -7.41 0.19
N ARG A 306 10.48 -6.99 -0.91
CA ARG A 306 9.71 -7.87 -1.83
C ARG A 306 10.52 -8.98 -2.51
N GLY A 307 11.84 -8.87 -2.56
CA GLY A 307 12.72 -9.94 -3.03
C GLY A 307 13.00 -11.01 -1.97
N ASN A 308 12.57 -10.81 -0.73
CA ASN A 308 12.79 -11.71 0.39
C ASN A 308 11.46 -12.28 0.89
N HIS A 309 11.22 -13.56 0.61
CA HIS A 309 9.98 -14.22 0.99
C HIS A 309 9.80 -14.39 2.51
N GLU A 310 10.88 -14.52 3.28
CA GLU A 310 10.82 -14.65 4.75
C GLU A 310 10.20 -13.40 5.39
N VAL A 311 10.63 -12.22 4.94
CA VAL A 311 10.08 -10.94 5.42
C VAL A 311 8.66 -10.75 4.93
N MET A 312 8.38 -11.05 3.66
CA MET A 312 7.06 -10.81 3.08
C MET A 312 5.98 -11.77 3.59
N MET A 313 6.33 -13.03 3.88
CA MET A 313 5.45 -13.97 4.58
C MET A 313 5.07 -13.46 5.96
N ARG A 314 6.07 -13.03 6.74
CA ARG A 314 5.86 -12.44 8.07
C ARG A 314 5.07 -11.14 8.05
N GLY A 315 5.17 -10.38 6.95
CA GLY A 315 4.40 -9.17 6.70
C GLY A 315 2.98 -9.43 6.19
N THR A 316 2.64 -10.65 5.80
CA THR A 316 1.31 -10.96 5.26
C THR A 316 0.25 -10.85 6.35
N PHE A 317 -0.79 -10.08 6.09
CA PHE A 317 -1.81 -9.66 7.04
C PHE A 317 -1.29 -8.86 8.25
N ALA A 318 -0.06 -8.31 8.20
CA ALA A 318 0.55 -7.58 9.32
C ALA A 318 0.20 -6.08 9.35
N ASN A 319 -0.78 -5.63 8.57
CA ASN A 319 -1.18 -4.23 8.57
C ASN A 319 -1.78 -3.86 9.94
N ILE A 320 -1.31 -2.76 10.53
CA ILE A 320 -1.71 -2.29 11.87
C ILE A 320 -3.21 -1.98 12.01
N ARG A 321 -3.94 -1.78 10.90
CA ARG A 321 -5.38 -1.51 10.88
C ARG A 321 -6.22 -2.72 10.47
N LEU A 322 -5.60 -3.89 10.25
CA LEU A 322 -6.36 -5.09 9.97
C LEU A 322 -7.22 -5.45 11.19
N ARG A 323 -8.51 -5.71 10.96
CA ARG A 323 -9.45 -6.18 11.97
C ARG A 323 -9.87 -7.59 11.62
N ASN A 324 -9.53 -8.52 12.50
CA ASN A 324 -9.84 -9.94 12.35
C ASN A 324 -10.96 -10.33 13.32
N ARG A 325 -12.08 -10.81 12.79
CA ARG A 325 -13.26 -11.24 13.56
C ARG A 325 -12.97 -12.44 14.49
N LEU A 326 -11.92 -13.22 14.21
CA LEU A 326 -11.48 -14.28 15.11
C LEU A 326 -10.90 -13.73 16.42
N ALA A 327 -10.31 -12.54 16.41
CA ALA A 327 -9.68 -11.88 17.56
C ALA A 327 -10.33 -10.51 17.83
N PRO A 328 -11.61 -10.48 18.25
CA PRO A 328 -12.34 -9.23 18.42
C PRO A 328 -11.68 -8.31 19.46
N GLY A 329 -11.70 -7.00 19.19
CA GLY A 329 -11.06 -5.99 20.06
C GLY A 329 -9.57 -5.77 19.77
N THR A 330 -8.98 -6.51 18.83
CA THR A 330 -7.59 -6.29 18.39
C THR A 330 -7.53 -5.57 17.03
N GLU A 331 -6.46 -4.83 16.79
CA GLU A 331 -6.06 -4.36 15.46
C GLU A 331 -4.65 -4.88 15.15
N GLY A 332 -4.36 -5.12 13.87
CA GLY A 332 -3.07 -5.66 13.43
C GLY A 332 -3.15 -7.10 12.93
N GLY A 333 -1.98 -7.69 12.70
CA GLY A 333 -1.86 -9.08 12.22
C GLY A 333 -2.07 -10.12 13.30
N VAL A 334 -3.20 -10.05 14.01
CA VAL A 334 -3.56 -10.91 15.14
C VAL A 334 -4.66 -11.90 14.75
N THR A 335 -4.56 -13.14 15.24
CA THR A 335 -5.58 -14.19 15.05
C THR A 335 -5.59 -15.14 16.26
N LEU A 336 -6.47 -16.14 16.20
CA LEU A 336 -6.49 -17.26 17.15
C LEU A 336 -5.98 -18.54 16.48
N ILE A 337 -5.16 -19.28 17.22
CA ILE A 337 -4.87 -20.68 16.92
C ILE A 337 -6.03 -21.50 17.48
N LEU A 338 -6.66 -22.30 16.61
CA LEU A 338 -7.88 -23.06 16.85
C LEU A 338 -7.55 -24.56 16.81
N PRO A 339 -8.16 -25.36 17.71
CA PRO A 339 -9.29 -25.02 18.58
C PRO A 339 -8.92 -24.45 19.95
N GLU A 340 -7.63 -24.27 20.28
CA GLU A 340 -7.18 -23.82 21.61
C GLU A 340 -7.57 -22.37 21.94
N GLU A 341 -7.99 -21.60 20.93
CA GLU A 341 -8.31 -20.18 21.01
C GLU A 341 -7.14 -19.33 21.55
N ARG A 342 -5.91 -19.77 21.31
CA ARG A 342 -4.71 -19.08 21.75
C ARG A 342 -4.37 -17.95 20.78
N GLN A 343 -4.36 -16.72 21.26
CA GLN A 343 -3.97 -15.55 20.46
C GLN A 343 -2.52 -15.67 19.97
N ALA A 344 -2.30 -15.35 18.69
CA ALA A 344 -1.00 -15.34 18.05
C ALA A 344 -0.97 -14.31 16.91
N SER A 345 0.23 -14.03 16.38
CA SER A 345 0.31 -13.36 15.08
C SER A 345 -0.21 -14.30 13.98
N ILE A 346 -0.73 -13.74 12.89
CA ILE A 346 -1.20 -14.53 11.74
C ILE A 346 -0.07 -15.40 11.17
N PHE A 347 1.16 -14.88 11.11
CA PHE A 347 2.32 -15.66 10.69
C PHE A 347 2.58 -16.86 11.63
N ASP A 348 2.62 -16.63 12.94
CA ASP A 348 2.90 -17.69 13.91
C ASP A 348 1.80 -18.77 13.92
N ALA A 349 0.54 -18.37 13.76
CA ALA A 349 -0.60 -19.28 13.61
C ALA A 349 -0.48 -20.12 12.33
N ALA A 350 -0.12 -19.50 11.20
CA ALA A 350 0.10 -20.20 9.95
C ALA A 350 1.23 -21.24 10.05
N MET A 351 2.35 -20.86 10.67
CA MET A 351 3.47 -21.78 10.90
C MET A 351 3.09 -22.94 11.82
N HIS A 352 2.23 -22.69 12.81
CA HIS A 352 1.69 -23.76 13.65
C HIS A 352 0.85 -24.75 12.82
N TYR A 353 -0.12 -24.28 12.05
CA TYR A 353 -0.97 -25.16 11.23
C TYR A 353 -0.19 -25.94 10.17
N GLN A 354 0.85 -25.33 9.57
CA GLN A 354 1.71 -26.05 8.62
C GLN A 354 2.46 -27.22 9.25
N ARG A 355 2.91 -27.10 10.51
CA ARG A 355 3.57 -28.21 11.24
C ARG A 355 2.60 -29.36 11.53
N GLU A 356 1.34 -29.03 11.78
CA GLU A 356 0.25 -30.01 11.96
C GLU A 356 -0.26 -30.58 10.64
N GLY A 357 0.24 -30.10 9.49
CA GLY A 357 -0.22 -30.53 8.16
C GLY A 357 -1.64 -30.07 7.81
N LEU A 358 -2.15 -29.03 8.48
CA LEU A 358 -3.51 -28.54 8.29
C LEU A 358 -3.56 -27.44 7.22
N PRO A 359 -4.44 -27.54 6.20
CA PRO A 359 -4.65 -26.47 5.26
C PRO A 359 -5.35 -25.27 5.92
N MET A 360 -5.17 -24.09 5.35
CA MET A 360 -5.82 -22.87 5.83
C MET A 360 -6.75 -22.27 4.80
N ILE A 361 -7.78 -21.57 5.28
CA ILE A 361 -8.63 -20.71 4.46
C ILE A 361 -8.73 -19.29 5.05
N VAL A 362 -9.16 -18.34 4.24
CA VAL A 362 -9.57 -17.01 4.68
C VAL A 362 -11.05 -16.83 4.41
N ILE A 363 -11.78 -16.25 5.36
CA ILE A 363 -13.16 -15.79 5.16
C ILE A 363 -13.14 -14.26 5.05
N ALA A 364 -13.86 -13.70 4.10
CA ALA A 364 -13.93 -12.25 3.90
C ALA A 364 -15.34 -11.76 3.54
N GLY A 365 -15.57 -10.47 3.72
CA GLY A 365 -16.77 -9.79 3.25
C GLY A 365 -16.70 -9.43 1.75
N LYS A 366 -17.25 -8.27 1.42
CA LYS A 366 -17.32 -7.73 0.05
C LYS A 366 -16.00 -7.06 -0.36
N GLU A 367 -15.77 -6.97 -1.66
CA GLU A 367 -14.66 -6.24 -2.28
C GLU A 367 -13.27 -6.69 -1.78
N TYR A 368 -13.13 -7.98 -1.48
CA TYR A 368 -11.88 -8.53 -0.97
C TYR A 368 -10.74 -8.36 -1.97
N GLY A 369 -9.66 -7.71 -1.53
CA GLY A 369 -8.47 -7.45 -2.33
C GLY A 369 -8.51 -6.16 -3.16
N SER A 370 -9.23 -5.14 -2.73
CA SER A 370 -9.27 -3.85 -3.42
C SER A 370 -7.91 -3.11 -3.41
N GLY A 371 -7.75 -2.15 -4.34
CA GLY A 371 -6.57 -1.28 -4.39
C GLY A 371 -5.42 -1.75 -5.30
N SER A 372 -4.26 -2.01 -4.73
CA SER A 372 -3.01 -2.25 -5.47
C SER A 372 -2.99 -3.61 -6.20
N SER A 373 -2.33 -3.68 -7.36
CA SER A 373 -2.14 -4.92 -8.13
C SER A 373 -1.06 -5.86 -7.57
N ARG A 374 -0.64 -5.69 -6.30
CA ARG A 374 0.53 -6.40 -5.75
C ARG A 374 0.26 -7.90 -5.65
N ASP A 375 1.08 -8.70 -6.31
CA ASP A 375 0.97 -10.17 -6.30
C ASP A 375 1.36 -10.79 -4.96
N TRP A 376 2.15 -10.08 -4.13
CA TRP A 376 2.43 -10.46 -2.74
C TRP A 376 1.17 -10.61 -1.87
N ALA A 377 0.05 -9.97 -2.23
CA ALA A 377 -1.23 -10.22 -1.58
C ALA A 377 -1.80 -11.62 -1.89
N ALA A 378 -1.25 -12.36 -2.86
CA ALA A 378 -1.57 -13.77 -3.11
C ALA A 378 -0.39 -14.70 -2.79
N LYS A 379 0.86 -14.30 -3.10
CA LYS A 379 2.06 -15.07 -2.74
C LYS A 379 2.20 -15.24 -1.23
N GLY A 380 1.92 -14.18 -0.47
CA GLY A 380 1.95 -14.20 0.99
C GLY A 380 1.01 -15.26 1.55
N PRO A 381 -0.31 -15.18 1.32
CA PRO A 381 -1.26 -16.20 1.78
C PRO A 381 -0.92 -17.61 1.28
N ALA A 382 -0.46 -17.78 0.03
CA ALA A 382 -0.06 -19.08 -0.49
C ALA A 382 1.12 -19.69 0.29
N LEU A 383 2.14 -18.88 0.58
CA LEU A 383 3.29 -19.30 1.39
C LEU A 383 2.93 -19.50 2.87
N LEU A 384 1.91 -18.81 3.38
CA LEU A 384 1.31 -19.11 4.67
C LEU A 384 0.46 -20.39 4.65
N GLY A 385 0.25 -21.04 3.50
CA GLY A 385 -0.48 -22.30 3.40
C GLY A 385 -2.00 -22.13 3.20
N VAL A 386 -2.46 -20.93 2.87
CA VAL A 386 -3.85 -20.69 2.48
C VAL A 386 -4.15 -21.40 1.16
N ARG A 387 -5.15 -22.27 1.17
CA ARG A 387 -5.59 -23.07 0.01
C ARG A 387 -6.86 -22.51 -0.64
N ALA A 388 -7.70 -21.81 0.12
CA ALA A 388 -8.90 -21.16 -0.42
C ALA A 388 -9.21 -19.83 0.30
N VAL A 389 -9.95 -18.97 -0.39
CA VAL A 389 -10.57 -17.77 0.19
C VAL A 389 -12.07 -17.84 -0.09
N LEU A 390 -12.90 -17.71 0.94
CA LEU A 390 -14.35 -17.65 0.84
C LEU A 390 -14.82 -16.22 1.14
N ALA A 391 -15.28 -15.49 0.12
CA ALA A 391 -15.64 -14.08 0.23
C ALA A 391 -17.08 -13.79 -0.27
N GLU A 392 -17.67 -12.66 0.12
CA GLU A 392 -18.94 -12.22 -0.50
C GLU A 392 -18.71 -11.69 -1.91
N SER A 393 -17.59 -11.01 -2.16
CA SER A 393 -17.14 -10.63 -3.50
C SER A 393 -15.64 -10.34 -3.55
N PHE A 394 -15.07 -10.39 -4.75
CA PHE A 394 -13.65 -10.14 -4.99
C PHE A 394 -13.43 -8.97 -5.94
N GLU A 395 -12.33 -8.27 -5.72
CA GLU A 395 -11.78 -7.35 -6.71
C GLU A 395 -11.01 -8.08 -7.81
N ARG A 396 -11.18 -7.60 -9.05
CA ARG A 396 -10.84 -8.35 -10.28
C ARG A 396 -9.39 -8.81 -10.35
N ILE A 397 -8.45 -7.91 -10.03
CA ILE A 397 -7.00 -8.20 -10.11
C ILE A 397 -6.62 -9.18 -9.01
N HIS A 398 -7.13 -8.98 -7.79
CA HIS A 398 -6.78 -9.83 -6.66
C HIS A 398 -7.28 -11.27 -6.84
N ARG A 399 -8.53 -11.45 -7.29
CA ARG A 399 -9.07 -12.78 -7.66
C ARG A 399 -8.14 -13.51 -8.64
N SER A 400 -7.69 -12.82 -9.68
CA SER A 400 -6.80 -13.38 -10.69
C SER A 400 -5.42 -13.77 -10.10
N ASN A 401 -4.89 -12.95 -9.19
CA ASN A 401 -3.64 -13.26 -8.47
C ASN A 401 -3.78 -14.48 -7.56
N LEU A 402 -4.91 -14.66 -6.87
CA LEU A 402 -5.18 -15.86 -6.05
C LEU A 402 -5.10 -17.13 -6.90
N VAL A 403 -5.79 -17.16 -8.03
CA VAL A 403 -5.73 -18.29 -8.97
C VAL A 403 -4.31 -18.48 -9.51
N GLY A 404 -3.63 -17.39 -9.85
CA GLY A 404 -2.24 -17.41 -10.31
C GLY A 404 -1.25 -18.01 -9.29
N MET A 405 -1.60 -18.00 -7.99
CA MET A 405 -0.84 -18.63 -6.92
C MET A 405 -1.41 -19.98 -6.45
N GLY A 406 -2.41 -20.52 -7.15
CA GLY A 406 -3.02 -21.82 -6.81
C GLY A 406 -3.95 -21.78 -5.60
N ILE A 407 -4.41 -20.59 -5.18
CA ILE A 407 -5.43 -20.43 -4.14
C ILE A 407 -6.80 -20.45 -4.81
N LEU A 408 -7.75 -21.21 -4.26
CA LEU A 408 -9.12 -21.32 -4.75
C LEU A 408 -9.97 -20.12 -4.27
N PRO A 409 -10.38 -19.19 -5.15
CA PRO A 409 -11.34 -18.15 -4.78
C PRO A 409 -12.77 -18.73 -4.82
N LEU A 410 -13.42 -18.73 -3.68
CA LEU A 410 -14.81 -19.12 -3.49
C LEU A 410 -15.64 -17.89 -3.13
N GLN A 411 -16.82 -17.79 -3.71
CA GLN A 411 -17.78 -16.74 -3.39
C GLN A 411 -19.04 -17.37 -2.77
N PHE A 412 -19.58 -16.75 -1.72
CA PHE A 412 -20.90 -17.15 -1.22
C PHE A 412 -21.96 -17.10 -2.34
N MET A 413 -22.98 -17.95 -2.25
CA MET A 413 -24.11 -17.89 -3.17
C MET A 413 -24.85 -16.56 -3.02
N GLU A 414 -25.58 -16.16 -4.07
CA GLU A 414 -26.36 -14.92 -4.02
C GLU A 414 -27.32 -14.93 -2.82
N GLY A 415 -27.23 -13.89 -1.99
CA GLY A 415 -28.03 -13.76 -0.78
C GLY A 415 -27.43 -14.39 0.47
N ASP A 416 -26.41 -15.24 0.37
CA ASP A 416 -25.71 -15.83 1.51
C ASP A 416 -24.50 -15.01 1.94
N ASN A 417 -24.12 -15.15 3.21
CA ASN A 417 -22.82 -14.74 3.74
C ASN A 417 -22.52 -15.52 5.04
N ALA A 418 -21.33 -15.33 5.59
CA ALA A 418 -20.89 -16.03 6.80
C ALA A 418 -21.87 -15.85 7.98
N ASP A 419 -22.41 -14.65 8.18
CA ASP A 419 -23.34 -14.37 9.29
C ASP A 419 -24.69 -15.06 9.11
N LYS A 420 -25.27 -15.03 7.91
CA LYS A 420 -26.55 -15.71 7.59
C LYS A 420 -26.46 -17.22 7.69
N LEU A 421 -25.29 -17.77 7.35
CA LEU A 421 -25.00 -19.20 7.47
C LEU A 421 -24.63 -19.60 8.92
N GLY A 422 -24.57 -18.65 9.86
CA GLY A 422 -24.23 -18.91 11.26
C GLY A 422 -22.81 -19.43 11.45
N LEU A 423 -21.88 -19.05 10.57
CA LEU A 423 -20.47 -19.41 10.69
C LEU A 423 -19.84 -18.61 11.85
N SER A 424 -18.87 -19.23 12.52
CA SER A 424 -18.07 -18.60 13.58
C SER A 424 -16.59 -18.48 13.20
N GLY A 425 -16.19 -19.10 12.09
CA GLY A 425 -14.80 -19.21 11.66
C GLY A 425 -13.98 -20.17 12.52
N LYS A 426 -14.57 -20.74 13.57
CA LYS A 426 -13.94 -21.71 14.47
C LYS A 426 -14.09 -23.14 13.97
N GLU A 427 -14.96 -23.35 12.99
CA GLU A 427 -15.26 -24.67 12.42
C GLU A 427 -14.07 -25.28 11.67
N SER A 428 -14.14 -26.59 11.46
CA SER A 428 -13.35 -27.29 10.44
C SER A 428 -14.02 -27.18 9.07
N PHE A 429 -13.28 -26.69 8.07
CA PHE A 429 -13.81 -26.49 6.72
C PHE A 429 -13.31 -27.55 5.74
N SER A 430 -14.23 -28.24 5.07
CA SER A 430 -13.93 -29.10 3.93
C SER A 430 -14.64 -28.59 2.66
N ILE A 431 -13.92 -28.52 1.55
CA ILE A 431 -14.40 -28.07 0.24
C ILE A 431 -14.33 -29.26 -0.71
N ARG A 432 -15.49 -29.77 -1.12
CA ARG A 432 -15.65 -31.01 -1.88
C ARG A 432 -16.25 -30.82 -3.26
N ASN A 433 -16.12 -31.85 -4.08
CA ASN A 433 -16.61 -31.90 -5.47
C ASN A 433 -15.91 -30.86 -6.37
N LEU A 434 -14.64 -30.58 -6.09
CA LEU A 434 -13.84 -29.66 -6.88
C LEU A 434 -13.19 -30.40 -8.06
N GLN A 435 -13.57 -30.02 -9.28
CA GLN A 435 -12.98 -30.53 -10.52
C GLN A 435 -12.83 -29.39 -11.53
N THR A 436 -12.05 -29.64 -12.59
CA THR A 436 -11.87 -28.67 -13.68
C THR A 436 -13.21 -28.24 -14.25
N GLY A 437 -13.47 -26.93 -14.24
CA GLY A 437 -14.70 -26.34 -14.77
C GLY A 437 -15.87 -26.33 -13.78
N SER A 438 -15.70 -26.78 -12.52
CA SER A 438 -16.72 -26.65 -11.48
C SER A 438 -17.20 -25.21 -11.36
N ARG A 439 -18.52 -24.99 -11.41
CA ARG A 439 -19.13 -23.67 -11.17
C ARG A 439 -19.46 -23.46 -9.70
N THR A 440 -19.75 -24.54 -9.00
CA THR A 440 -20.02 -24.58 -7.58
C THR A 440 -19.28 -25.74 -6.93
N VAL A 441 -19.05 -25.61 -5.63
CA VAL A 441 -18.54 -26.67 -4.75
C VAL A 441 -19.43 -26.79 -3.53
N GLU A 442 -19.30 -27.90 -2.82
CA GLU A 442 -19.92 -28.10 -1.52
C GLU A 442 -18.91 -27.74 -0.43
N VAL A 443 -19.33 -26.91 0.53
CA VAL A 443 -18.53 -26.50 1.67
C VAL A 443 -19.19 -27.06 2.93
N GLN A 444 -18.45 -27.89 3.65
CA GLN A 444 -18.82 -28.41 4.96
C GLN A 444 -18.05 -27.62 6.03
N ALA A 445 -18.75 -27.00 6.97
CA ALA A 445 -18.20 -26.34 8.15
C ALA A 445 -18.74 -27.04 9.39
N ASP A 446 -17.97 -28.00 9.92
CA ASP A 446 -18.43 -29.00 10.90
C ASP A 446 -19.75 -29.68 10.49
N ASP A 447 -20.87 -29.34 11.15
CA ASP A 447 -22.22 -29.86 10.90
C ASP A 447 -23.00 -29.07 9.82
N LYS A 448 -22.49 -27.90 9.41
CA LYS A 448 -23.15 -27.03 8.44
C LYS A 448 -22.70 -27.38 7.01
N LEU A 449 -23.66 -27.49 6.09
CA LEU A 449 -23.41 -27.79 4.68
C LEU A 449 -24.03 -26.72 3.80
N PHE A 450 -23.24 -26.12 2.91
CA PHE A 450 -23.70 -25.09 1.98
C PHE A 450 -22.91 -25.13 0.66
N LYS A 451 -23.38 -24.37 -0.34
CA LYS A 451 -22.69 -24.25 -1.63
C LYS A 451 -21.93 -22.95 -1.71
N ALA A 452 -20.84 -22.94 -2.48
CA ALA A 452 -20.13 -21.73 -2.86
C ALA A 452 -19.85 -21.73 -4.37
N LEU A 453 -19.86 -20.55 -4.98
CA LEU A 453 -19.46 -20.33 -6.36
C LEU A 453 -17.94 -20.42 -6.48
N VAL A 454 -17.45 -21.13 -7.48
CA VAL A 454 -16.02 -21.16 -7.81
C VAL A 454 -15.70 -19.99 -8.74
N ARG A 455 -14.77 -19.12 -8.31
CA ARG A 455 -14.38 -17.91 -9.05
C ARG A 455 -13.11 -18.10 -9.88
N ILE A 456 -13.01 -19.26 -10.51
CA ILE A 456 -12.07 -19.54 -11.60
C ILE A 456 -12.85 -19.35 -12.90
N ASP A 457 -12.66 -18.20 -13.53
CA ASP A 457 -13.65 -17.63 -14.44
C ASP A 457 -13.40 -18.07 -15.90
N THR A 458 -12.20 -18.60 -16.23
CA THR A 458 -11.82 -18.99 -17.59
C THR A 458 -11.17 -20.38 -17.67
N PRO A 459 -11.19 -21.06 -18.83
CA PRO A 459 -10.48 -22.33 -19.02
C PRO A 459 -8.97 -22.22 -18.77
N GLN A 460 -8.35 -21.11 -19.17
CA GLN A 460 -6.91 -20.88 -18.97
C GLN A 460 -6.56 -20.75 -17.48
N GLU A 461 -7.44 -20.14 -16.69
CA GLU A 461 -7.27 -20.05 -15.24
C GLU A 461 -7.39 -21.42 -14.56
N TRP A 462 -8.25 -22.30 -15.07
CA TRP A 462 -8.29 -23.69 -14.61
C TRP A 462 -6.99 -24.45 -14.86
N GLU A 463 -6.35 -24.22 -16.02
CA GLU A 463 -5.01 -24.79 -16.30
C GLU A 463 -3.96 -24.25 -15.32
N TYR A 464 -3.99 -22.97 -14.99
CA TYR A 464 -3.10 -22.42 -13.95
C TYR A 464 -3.35 -23.07 -12.59
N TYR A 465 -4.61 -23.18 -12.17
CA TYR A 465 -4.98 -23.76 -10.88
C TYR A 465 -4.56 -25.23 -10.78
N ARG A 466 -4.84 -26.05 -11.81
CA ARG A 466 -4.41 -27.46 -11.89
C ARG A 466 -2.89 -27.61 -11.78
N HIS A 467 -2.14 -26.65 -12.32
CA HIS A 467 -0.69 -26.67 -12.22
C HIS A 467 -0.15 -26.20 -10.86
N GLY A 468 -1.02 -25.76 -9.93
CA GLY A 468 -0.65 -25.16 -8.65
C GLY A 468 -0.19 -23.71 -8.78
N GLY A 469 -0.60 -23.01 -9.86
CA GLY A 469 -0.29 -21.62 -10.14
C GLY A 469 0.40 -21.38 -11.50
N VAL A 470 0.37 -20.13 -11.94
CA VAL A 470 0.87 -19.69 -13.26
C VAL A 470 2.38 -19.91 -13.42
N LEU A 471 3.17 -19.69 -12.37
CA LEU A 471 4.62 -19.87 -12.41
C LEU A 471 4.98 -21.34 -12.67
N ARG A 472 4.29 -22.26 -12.00
CA ARG A 472 4.47 -23.71 -12.16
C ARG A 472 3.99 -24.16 -13.54
N PHE A 473 2.90 -23.60 -14.03
CA PHE A 473 2.42 -23.84 -15.40
C PHE A 473 3.47 -23.46 -16.45
N VAL A 474 3.98 -22.23 -16.40
CA VAL A 474 4.96 -21.72 -17.37
C VAL A 474 6.26 -22.52 -17.31
N LEU A 475 6.76 -22.86 -16.12
CA LEU A 475 8.00 -23.63 -16.00
C LEU A 475 7.89 -25.01 -16.64
N ARG A 476 6.77 -25.73 -16.44
CA ARG A 476 6.54 -27.03 -17.12
C ARG A 476 6.53 -26.86 -18.64
N GLN A 477 5.86 -25.83 -19.15
CA GLN A 477 5.84 -25.56 -20.60
C GLN A 477 7.23 -25.27 -21.16
N LEU A 478 8.07 -24.51 -20.46
CA LEU A 478 9.43 -24.21 -20.89
C LEU A 478 10.29 -25.48 -20.95
N VAL A 479 10.22 -26.33 -19.92
CA VAL A 479 10.95 -27.61 -19.87
C VAL A 479 10.52 -28.56 -20.99
N ASP A 480 9.22 -28.60 -21.32
CA ASP A 480 8.72 -29.47 -22.38
C ASP A 480 9.05 -28.93 -23.79
N ARG A 481 9.10 -27.61 -23.98
CA ARG A 481 9.54 -27.00 -25.26
C ARG A 481 11.02 -27.24 -25.58
N VAL A 482 11.90 -27.27 -24.58
CA VAL A 482 13.34 -27.55 -24.78
C VAL A 482 13.59 -28.99 -25.27
N ASN A 483 12.61 -29.90 -25.11
CA ASN A 483 12.73 -31.30 -25.51
C ASN A 483 12.15 -31.63 -26.89
N VAL A 484 11.74 -30.63 -27.68
CA VAL A 484 11.37 -30.82 -29.09
C VAL A 484 12.60 -30.44 -29.93
N PRO A 485 13.27 -31.38 -30.61
CA PRO A 485 14.31 -31.04 -31.57
C PRO A 485 13.71 -30.08 -32.61
N ARG A 486 14.40 -28.97 -32.87
CA ARG A 486 14.03 -28.04 -33.95
C ARG A 486 14.05 -28.73 -35.31
#